data_AF-A0A926CQX5-F1
#
_entry.id   AF-A0A926CQX5-F1
#
_cell.length_a   1.000
_cell.length_b   1.000
_cell.length_c   1.000
_cell.angle_alpha   90.00
_cell.angle_beta   90.00
_cell.angle_gamma   90.00
#
_symmetry.space_group_name_H-M   'P 1'
#
loop_
_entity.id
_entity.type
_entity.pdbx_description
1 polymer ?
#
loop_
_entity_poly.entity_id
_entity_poly.type
_entity_poly.pdbx_seq_one_letter_code
_entity_poly.pdbx_strand_id
1 'polypeptide(L)'
;MPTSTSQIQQVREFIKAGKKKEAVARLAGLIERDHDNPELWWLLANANDNPNQARAALEQMLSLTPDDERAQKLLRRLEARQLLRQMGVNQSEPRRTSNRPLLFVMGGIVGIAILIGAAVALNSLQGPAIGTLPTEVVVNFNTEVPPVVNTDIPAEITEEAQVIVQPTATEEVIEPTTEPTTETPPTATEIVVTVEAIPPDATLDPESTSEVTAPDLSLNTPIEETPLALISPESTGEVLPPLDGGTQDALLPGSGLESLPVDPEVVNDMRGQVLDGVTRRELIAPYTLQGWTFSGYRDEKVKIELLNITGQGNPSLELRDEAGKIVVSDIDLTSGNNTDALIEIALPSDGVYTVVVRMASVEQQLYALTLTRTQ
;
A
#
# COMPACT_ATOMS: atom_id res chain seq x y z
N MET A 1 -4.70 43.35 0.63
CA MET A 1 -3.97 43.39 1.92
C MET A 1 -3.57 41.96 2.21
N PRO A 2 -2.28 41.66 2.45
CA PRO A 2 -1.84 40.30 2.74
C PRO A 2 -2.57 39.76 3.97
N THR A 3 -2.84 38.46 4.00
CA THR A 3 -3.53 37.85 5.13
C THR A 3 -2.72 38.01 6.41
N SER A 4 -3.36 38.50 7.48
CA SER A 4 -2.68 38.69 8.76
C SER A 4 -2.32 37.34 9.38
N THR A 5 -1.07 37.18 9.80
CA THR A 5 -0.58 35.99 10.53
C THR A 5 -1.45 35.62 11.73
N SER A 6 -2.06 36.61 12.38
CA SER A 6 -3.00 36.38 13.50
C SER A 6 -4.25 35.62 13.07
N GLN A 7 -4.80 35.90 11.88
CA GLN A 7 -5.98 35.21 11.36
C GLN A 7 -5.67 33.75 11.01
N ILE A 8 -4.51 33.50 10.42
CA ILE A 8 -4.03 32.14 10.10
C ILE A 8 -3.85 31.32 11.39
N GLN A 9 -3.27 31.93 12.43
CA GLN A 9 -3.07 31.27 13.71
C GLN A 9 -4.41 30.90 14.37
N GLN A 10 -5.41 31.79 14.30
CA GLN A 10 -6.75 31.52 14.82
C GLN A 10 -7.43 30.34 14.09
N VAL A 11 -7.28 30.24 12.77
CA VAL A 11 -7.78 29.10 11.99
C VAL A 11 -7.12 27.79 12.43
N ARG A 12 -5.79 27.79 12.63
CA ARG A 12 -5.07 26.61 13.12
C ARG A 12 -5.60 26.14 14.48
N GLU A 13 -5.95 27.07 15.36
CA GLU A 13 -6.57 26.76 16.66
C GLU A 13 -7.95 26.11 16.49
N PHE A 14 -8.79 26.61 15.57
CA PHE A 14 -10.08 25.97 15.27
C PHE A 14 -9.91 24.53 14.76
N ILE A 15 -8.96 24.28 13.87
CA ILE A 15 -8.67 22.93 13.36
C ILE A 15 -8.20 22.01 14.50
N LYS A 16 -7.28 22.48 15.36
CA LYS A 16 -6.79 21.73 16.52
C LYS A 16 -7.89 21.43 17.54
N ALA A 17 -8.84 22.35 17.72
CA ALA A 17 -9.99 22.18 18.59
C ALA A 17 -11.09 21.27 17.99
N GLY A 18 -10.90 20.73 16.78
CA GLY A 18 -11.90 19.92 16.07
C GLY A 18 -13.06 20.73 15.49
N LYS A 19 -13.00 22.06 15.54
CA LYS A 19 -14.01 23.00 15.01
C LYS A 19 -13.81 23.24 13.52
N LYS A 20 -13.76 22.15 12.76
CA LYS A 20 -13.44 22.14 11.32
C LYS A 20 -14.39 22.99 10.49
N LYS A 21 -15.69 22.93 10.75
CA LYS A 21 -16.70 23.73 10.02
C LYS A 21 -16.49 25.23 10.19
N GLU A 22 -16.19 25.68 11.41
CA GLU A 22 -15.88 27.08 11.70
C GLU A 22 -14.56 27.51 11.02
N ALA A 23 -13.56 26.64 11.03
CA ALA A 23 -12.29 26.87 10.33
C ALA A 23 -12.48 27.06 8.82
N VAL A 24 -13.26 26.18 8.17
CA VAL A 24 -13.55 26.27 6.72
C VAL A 24 -14.24 27.58 6.37
N ALA A 25 -15.25 27.99 7.14
CA ALA A 25 -15.94 29.27 6.91
C ALA A 25 -15.01 30.48 7.03
N ARG A 26 -14.08 30.46 8.01
CA ARG A 26 -13.08 31.52 8.18
C ARG A 26 -12.05 31.51 7.05
N LEU A 27 -11.61 30.32 6.61
CA LEU A 27 -10.66 30.16 5.52
C LEU A 27 -11.21 30.66 4.19
N ALA A 28 -12.48 30.42 3.88
CA ALA A 28 -13.10 30.90 2.64
C ALA A 28 -12.95 32.42 2.47
N GLY A 29 -13.25 33.19 3.52
CA GLY A 29 -13.09 34.65 3.49
C GLY A 29 -11.64 35.13 3.59
N LEU A 30 -10.67 34.27 3.91
CA LEU A 30 -9.23 34.59 3.83
C LEU A 30 -8.72 34.35 2.40
N ILE A 31 -9.09 33.21 1.80
CA ILE A 31 -8.69 32.83 0.43
C ILE A 31 -9.22 33.83 -0.59
N GLU A 32 -10.45 34.33 -0.42
CA GLU A 32 -11.00 35.37 -1.32
C GLU A 32 -10.16 36.65 -1.33
N ARG A 33 -9.49 36.97 -0.20
CA ARG A 33 -8.62 38.14 -0.09
C ARG A 33 -7.18 37.89 -0.56
N ASP A 34 -6.74 36.64 -0.56
CA ASP A 34 -5.35 36.23 -0.70
C ASP A 34 -5.25 34.82 -1.30
N HIS A 35 -5.62 34.71 -2.58
CA HIS A 35 -5.70 33.43 -3.29
C HIS A 35 -4.33 32.81 -3.58
N ASP A 36 -3.28 33.64 -3.60
CA ASP A 36 -1.90 33.23 -3.90
C ASP A 36 -1.16 32.66 -2.68
N ASN A 37 -1.82 32.55 -1.52
CA ASN A 37 -1.19 32.07 -0.31
C ASN A 37 -1.33 30.53 -0.17
N PRO A 38 -0.25 29.74 -0.40
CA PRO A 38 -0.31 28.28 -0.37
C PRO A 38 -0.68 27.73 1.01
N GLU A 39 -0.42 28.48 2.09
CA GLU A 39 -0.74 28.05 3.45
C GLU A 39 -2.24 27.98 3.70
N LEU A 40 -3.03 28.89 3.09
CA LEU A 40 -4.48 28.90 3.23
C LEU A 40 -5.10 27.67 2.56
N TRP A 41 -4.60 27.29 1.39
CA TRP A 41 -4.99 26.07 0.68
C TRP A 41 -4.63 24.80 1.46
N TRP A 42 -3.43 24.75 2.05
CA TRP A 42 -3.03 23.65 2.93
C TRP A 42 -3.95 23.51 4.15
N LEU A 43 -4.29 24.62 4.81
CA LEU A 43 -5.18 24.61 5.96
C LEU A 43 -6.61 24.21 5.56
N LEU A 44 -7.08 24.64 4.39
CA LEU A 44 -8.38 24.25 3.86
C LEU A 44 -8.45 22.75 3.61
N ALA A 45 -7.41 22.16 3.02
CA ALA A 45 -7.33 20.71 2.80
C ALA A 45 -7.42 19.91 4.10
N ASN A 46 -6.77 20.36 5.17
CA ASN A 46 -6.79 19.69 6.48
C ASN A 46 -8.09 19.94 7.28
N ALA A 47 -8.74 21.08 7.06
CA ALA A 47 -9.99 21.43 7.72
C ALA A 47 -11.20 20.72 7.09
N ASN A 48 -11.11 20.28 5.83
CA ASN A 48 -12.25 19.70 5.12
C ASN A 48 -12.43 18.21 5.41
N ASP A 49 -13.66 17.79 5.70
CA ASP A 49 -14.01 16.37 5.86
C ASP A 49 -14.40 15.73 4.52
N ASN A 50 -14.77 16.53 3.52
CA ASN A 50 -15.07 16.03 2.18
C ASN A 50 -13.75 15.81 1.40
N PRO A 51 -13.42 14.56 1.01
CA PRO A 51 -12.17 14.25 0.34
C PRO A 51 -12.04 14.95 -1.03
N ASN A 52 -13.15 15.21 -1.72
CA ASN A 52 -13.13 15.91 -3.01
C ASN A 52 -12.70 17.37 -2.85
N GLN A 53 -13.19 18.05 -1.81
CA GLN A 53 -12.85 19.45 -1.55
C GLN A 53 -11.42 19.57 -1.00
N ALA A 54 -10.97 18.62 -0.18
CA ALA A 54 -9.58 18.57 0.27
C ALA A 54 -8.61 18.36 -0.90
N ARG A 55 -8.96 17.49 -1.85
CA ARG A 55 -8.21 17.27 -3.09
C ARG A 55 -8.09 18.53 -3.92
N ALA A 56 -9.20 19.20 -4.21
CA ALA A 56 -9.22 20.45 -4.97
C ALA A 56 -8.35 21.55 -4.32
N ALA A 57 -8.36 21.65 -2.98
CA ALA A 57 -7.51 22.59 -2.27
C ALA A 57 -6.01 22.26 -2.41
N LEU A 58 -5.63 20.97 -2.39
CA LEU A 58 -4.24 20.53 -2.62
C LEU A 58 -3.78 20.76 -4.06
N GLU A 59 -4.66 20.55 -5.05
CA GLU A 59 -4.37 20.84 -6.45
C GLU A 59 -4.07 22.35 -6.64
N GLN A 60 -4.86 23.23 -6.01
CA GLN A 60 -4.58 24.68 -6.02
C GLN A 60 -3.26 25.01 -5.33
N MET A 61 -2.96 24.38 -4.19
CA MET A 61 -1.68 24.55 -3.50
C MET A 61 -0.49 24.12 -4.39
N LEU A 62 -0.58 22.97 -5.06
CA LEU A 62 0.47 22.47 -5.95
C LEU A 62 0.64 23.34 -7.21
N SER A 63 -0.41 24.02 -7.65
CA SER A 63 -0.30 25.02 -8.71
C SER A 63 0.55 26.23 -8.29
N LEU A 64 0.55 26.59 -7.01
CA LEU A 64 1.34 27.70 -6.46
C LEU A 64 2.76 27.25 -6.07
N THR A 65 2.89 26.05 -5.50
CA THR A 65 4.14 25.45 -5.04
C THR A 65 4.28 24.00 -5.54
N PRO A 66 4.79 23.79 -6.77
CA PRO A 66 4.86 22.46 -7.38
C PRO A 66 5.69 21.44 -6.58
N ASP A 67 6.72 21.91 -5.89
CA ASP A 67 7.72 21.09 -5.19
C ASP A 67 7.35 20.80 -3.71
N ASP A 68 6.13 21.13 -3.25
CA ASP A 68 5.75 20.81 -1.87
C ASP A 68 5.44 19.31 -1.69
N GLU A 69 6.44 18.56 -1.24
CA GLU A 69 6.35 17.13 -0.97
C GLU A 69 5.19 16.76 -0.01
N ARG A 70 4.85 17.64 0.93
CA ARG A 70 3.79 17.38 1.93
C ARG A 70 2.42 17.38 1.27
N ALA A 71 2.20 18.30 0.34
CA ALA A 71 0.97 18.38 -0.43
C ALA A 71 0.81 17.15 -1.34
N GLN A 72 1.88 16.77 -2.05
CA GLN A 72 1.89 15.57 -2.91
C GLN A 72 1.63 14.28 -2.12
N LYS A 73 2.21 14.15 -0.92
CA LYS A 73 1.98 12.98 -0.04
C LYS A 73 0.55 12.93 0.47
N LEU A 74 -0.02 14.07 0.86
CA LEU A 74 -1.41 14.13 1.34
C LEU A 74 -2.41 13.84 0.20
N LEU A 75 -2.13 14.32 -1.01
CA LEU A 75 -2.94 14.07 -2.20
C LEU A 75 -3.01 12.57 -2.51
N ARG A 76 -1.86 11.90 -2.62
CA ARG A 76 -1.78 10.44 -2.83
C ARG A 76 -2.57 9.66 -1.77
N ARG A 77 -2.53 10.11 -0.52
CA ARG A 77 -3.31 9.48 0.57
C ARG A 77 -4.82 9.65 0.39
N LEU A 78 -5.29 10.80 -0.09
CA LEU A 78 -6.71 11.04 -0.34
C LEU A 78 -7.21 10.21 -1.53
N GLU A 79 -6.44 10.13 -2.61
CA GLU A 79 -6.75 9.31 -3.79
C GLU A 79 -6.83 7.83 -3.43
N ALA A 80 -5.85 7.31 -2.68
CA ALA A 80 -5.87 5.96 -2.14
C ALA A 80 -7.16 5.65 -1.35
N ARG A 81 -7.57 6.58 -0.48
CA ARG A 81 -8.80 6.42 0.32
C ARG A 81 -10.06 6.47 -0.54
N GLN A 82 -10.10 7.30 -1.58
CA GLN A 82 -11.23 7.36 -2.51
C GLN A 82 -11.37 6.06 -3.30
N LEU A 83 -10.25 5.53 -3.80
CA LEU A 83 -10.21 4.25 -4.50
C LEU A 83 -10.71 3.12 -3.59
N LEU A 84 -10.27 3.07 -2.34
CA LEU A 84 -10.77 2.10 -1.33
C LEU A 84 -12.29 2.20 -1.10
N ARG A 85 -12.83 3.42 -1.04
CA ARG A 85 -14.30 3.61 -0.92
C ARG A 85 -15.05 3.14 -2.16
N GLN A 86 -14.49 3.34 -3.36
CA GLN A 86 -15.11 2.88 -4.61
C GLN A 86 -15.16 1.36 -4.69
N MET A 87 -14.16 0.66 -4.14
CA MET A 87 -14.12 -0.80 -4.10
C MET A 87 -15.02 -1.42 -3.02
N GLY A 88 -15.87 -0.63 -2.36
CA GLY A 88 -16.79 -1.14 -1.33
C GLY A 88 -16.08 -1.67 -0.08
N VAL A 89 -14.77 -1.47 0.05
CA VAL A 89 -14.02 -1.68 1.28
C VAL A 89 -14.42 -0.55 2.22
N ASN A 90 -15.57 -0.74 2.85
CA ASN A 90 -15.98 0.06 3.99
C ASN A 90 -14.94 -0.21 5.07
N GLN A 91 -13.87 0.59 5.07
CA GLN A 91 -13.13 0.85 6.28
C GLN A 91 -14.15 1.47 7.21
N SER A 92 -14.83 0.63 7.97
CA SER A 92 -15.51 1.01 9.20
C SER A 92 -14.41 1.67 10.01
N GLU A 93 -14.29 3.00 9.88
CA GLU A 93 -13.40 3.81 10.69
C GLU A 93 -13.58 3.27 12.09
N PRO A 94 -12.51 2.77 12.76
CA PRO A 94 -12.64 2.16 14.07
C PRO A 94 -13.42 3.17 14.88
N ARG A 95 -14.68 2.81 15.20
CA ARG A 95 -15.65 3.76 15.74
C ARG A 95 -14.93 4.45 16.87
N ARG A 96 -14.50 5.70 16.64
CA ARG A 96 -13.80 6.48 17.63
C ARG A 96 -14.87 6.71 18.67
N THR A 97 -14.90 5.82 19.66
CA THR A 97 -15.96 5.76 20.64
C THR A 97 -15.92 7.11 21.32
N SER A 98 -16.82 7.98 20.89
CA SER A 98 -17.08 9.26 21.50
C SER A 98 -17.14 9.02 23.00
N ASN A 99 -16.25 9.71 23.72
CA ASN A 99 -16.10 9.64 25.16
C ASN A 99 -17.47 9.72 25.86
N ARG A 100 -18.07 8.56 26.13
CA ARG A 100 -18.92 8.39 27.29
C ARG A 100 -17.96 8.08 28.45
N PRO A 101 -17.96 8.85 29.54
CA PRO A 101 -17.14 8.54 30.70
C PRO A 101 -17.72 7.31 31.39
N LEU A 102 -17.31 6.11 30.95
CA LEU A 102 -17.60 4.87 31.64
C LEU A 102 -16.58 4.73 32.78
N LEU A 103 -16.94 5.31 33.93
CA LEU A 103 -16.54 4.81 35.23
C LEU A 103 -16.82 3.29 35.28
N PHE A 104 -16.04 2.55 36.06
CA PHE A 104 -16.14 1.12 36.40
C PHE A 104 -15.10 0.19 35.73
N VAL A 105 -14.43 -0.58 36.61
CA VAL A 105 -13.53 -1.73 36.37
C VAL A 105 -12.03 -1.44 36.15
N MET A 106 -11.46 -0.47 36.86
CA MET A 106 -9.99 -0.36 37.07
C MET A 106 -9.64 -0.15 38.56
N GLY A 107 -10.39 -0.81 39.45
CA GLY A 107 -10.13 -0.81 40.91
C GLY A 107 -9.58 -2.14 41.46
N GLY A 108 -9.47 -3.19 40.64
CA GLY A 108 -9.14 -4.54 41.13
C GLY A 108 -7.66 -4.89 41.13
N ILE A 109 -6.84 -4.28 40.27
CA ILE A 109 -5.44 -4.74 40.05
C ILE A 109 -4.43 -3.88 40.83
N VAL A 110 -4.73 -2.60 41.09
CA VAL A 110 -3.84 -1.73 41.89
C VAL A 110 -3.96 -2.02 43.40
N GLY A 111 -5.13 -2.45 43.89
CA GLY A 111 -5.32 -2.82 45.30
C GLY A 111 -4.56 -4.10 45.72
N ILE A 112 -4.39 -5.05 44.80
CA ILE A 112 -3.68 -6.30 45.08
C ILE A 112 -2.15 -6.09 45.08
N ALA A 113 -1.63 -5.20 44.23
CA ALA A 113 -0.20 -4.85 44.23
C ALA A 113 0.23 -4.12 45.52
N ILE A 114 -0.63 -3.28 46.09
CA ILE A 114 -0.34 -2.58 47.35
C ILE A 114 -0.36 -3.53 48.56
N LEU A 115 -1.24 -4.56 48.56
CA LEU A 115 -1.28 -5.56 49.63
C LEU A 115 -0.09 -6.53 49.58
N ILE A 116 0.41 -6.88 48.39
CA ILE A 116 1.60 -7.73 48.25
C ILE A 116 2.87 -6.94 48.61
N GLY A 117 2.95 -5.66 48.27
CA GLY A 117 4.06 -4.78 48.67
C GLY A 117 4.20 -4.60 50.19
N ALA A 118 3.08 -4.51 50.91
CA ALA A 118 3.09 -4.36 52.37
C ALA A 118 3.53 -5.65 53.11
N ALA A 119 3.26 -6.83 52.55
CA ALA A 119 3.70 -8.10 53.14
C ALA A 119 5.21 -8.34 52.96
N VAL A 120 5.80 -7.87 51.86
CA VAL A 120 7.25 -7.98 51.61
C VAL A 120 8.04 -6.96 52.45
N ALA A 121 7.52 -5.76 52.66
CA ALA A 121 8.17 -4.74 53.48
C ALA A 121 8.28 -5.10 54.98
N LEU A 122 7.38 -5.94 55.50
CA LEU A 122 7.43 -6.40 56.90
C LEU A 122 8.45 -7.53 57.15
N ASN A 123 8.88 -8.25 56.10
CA ASN A 123 9.84 -9.34 56.23
C ASN A 123 11.31 -8.89 56.04
N SER A 124 11.54 -7.66 55.61
CA SER A 124 12.90 -7.09 55.45
C SER A 124 13.45 -6.38 56.69
N LEU A 125 12.77 -6.46 57.85
CA LEU A 125 13.24 -5.87 59.12
C LEU A 125 14.24 -6.74 59.91
N GLN A 126 14.63 -7.92 59.41
CA GLN A 126 15.69 -8.73 60.03
C GLN A 126 16.97 -8.62 59.19
N GLY A 127 17.82 -7.64 59.53
CA GLY A 127 19.09 -7.42 58.84
C GLY A 127 20.19 -8.41 59.26
N PRO A 128 21.15 -8.71 58.37
CA PRO A 128 22.47 -9.15 58.79
C PRO A 128 23.41 -7.96 59.00
N ALA A 129 24.43 -8.23 59.82
CA ALA A 129 25.27 -7.27 60.51
C ALA A 129 26.14 -6.35 59.64
N ILE A 130 26.50 -5.25 60.29
CA ILE A 130 27.35 -4.13 59.89
C ILE A 130 28.69 -4.58 59.29
N GLY A 131 29.01 -4.03 58.10
CA GLY A 131 30.35 -4.02 57.50
C GLY A 131 30.58 -2.67 56.82
N THR A 132 31.66 -2.01 57.17
CA THR A 132 31.95 -0.57 57.02
C THR A 132 32.75 -0.18 55.77
N LEU A 133 32.41 1.00 55.21
CA LEU A 133 33.25 2.02 54.52
C LEU A 133 33.68 1.80 53.04
N PRO A 134 34.21 2.83 52.32
CA PRO A 134 33.50 3.80 51.48
C PRO A 134 34.01 3.75 50.01
N THR A 135 33.55 4.56 49.05
CA THR A 135 34.31 5.72 48.51
C THR A 135 33.58 6.27 47.29
N GLU A 136 33.54 7.60 47.19
CA GLU A 136 33.00 8.41 46.10
C GLU A 136 33.53 8.05 44.71
N VAL A 137 32.65 8.10 43.70
CA VAL A 137 33.04 8.29 42.31
C VAL A 137 32.47 9.63 41.84
N VAL A 138 33.36 10.61 41.75
CA VAL A 138 33.15 11.90 41.10
C VAL A 138 33.21 11.67 39.59
N VAL A 139 32.11 11.89 38.88
CA VAL A 139 32.09 11.89 37.40
C VAL A 139 32.45 13.29 36.93
N ASN A 140 33.68 13.41 36.42
CA ASN A 140 34.24 14.62 35.83
C ASN A 140 33.97 14.61 34.31
N PHE A 141 33.19 15.56 33.80
CA PHE A 141 32.97 15.74 32.36
C PHE A 141 34.00 16.73 31.80
N ASN A 142 35.13 16.21 31.32
CA ASN A 142 36.07 17.01 30.54
C ASN A 142 35.79 16.83 29.05
N THR A 143 35.44 17.93 28.40
CA THR A 143 35.18 18.04 26.97
C THR A 143 36.50 18.38 26.28
N GLU A 144 37.06 17.47 25.49
CA GLU A 144 38.15 17.77 24.56
C GLU A 144 37.71 17.43 23.14
N VAL A 145 37.69 18.48 22.31
CA VAL A 145 37.48 18.47 20.87
C VAL A 145 38.83 18.17 20.22
N PRO A 146 38.99 17.13 19.38
CA PRO A 146 40.23 16.92 18.63
C PRO A 146 40.32 17.88 17.43
N PRO A 147 41.54 18.31 17.04
CA PRO A 147 41.74 19.21 15.92
C PRO A 147 41.64 18.48 14.57
N VAL A 148 41.12 19.23 13.60
CA VAL A 148 41.07 18.91 12.16
C VAL A 148 42.49 18.72 11.62
N VAL A 149 42.78 17.53 11.12
CA VAL A 149 43.98 17.26 10.31
C VAL A 149 43.55 17.32 8.84
N ASN A 150 43.96 18.40 8.16
CA ASN A 150 43.97 18.47 6.70
C ASN A 150 45.05 17.52 6.18
N THR A 151 44.66 16.54 5.38
CA THR A 151 45.60 15.72 4.60
C THR A 151 45.55 16.20 3.15
N ASP A 152 46.60 16.92 2.77
CA ASP A 152 46.95 17.20 1.38
C ASP A 152 47.19 15.86 0.65
N ILE A 153 46.44 15.64 -0.44
CA ILE A 153 46.69 14.55 -1.38
C ILE A 153 47.42 15.16 -2.59
N PRO A 154 48.66 14.75 -2.88
CA PRO A 154 49.33 15.13 -4.12
C PRO A 154 48.83 14.27 -5.28
N ALA A 155 48.67 14.90 -6.43
CA ALA A 155 48.46 14.27 -7.71
C ALA A 155 49.71 13.46 -8.10
N GLU A 156 49.53 12.17 -8.36
CA GLU A 156 50.53 11.36 -9.07
C GLU A 156 49.81 10.58 -10.19
N ILE A 157 50.07 11.04 -11.40
CA ILE A 157 49.67 10.43 -12.66
C ILE A 157 50.81 9.49 -13.03
N THR A 158 50.55 8.19 -13.05
CA THR A 158 51.46 7.19 -13.63
C THR A 158 50.68 6.35 -14.63
N GLU A 159 50.99 6.57 -15.91
CA GLU A 159 50.77 5.65 -17.02
C GLU A 159 51.47 4.32 -16.71
N GLU A 160 50.79 3.17 -16.83
CA GLU A 160 51.44 1.93 -17.28
C GLU A 160 50.45 1.02 -18.05
N ALA A 161 50.83 0.77 -19.30
CA ALA A 161 50.79 -0.48 -20.04
C ALA A 161 49.48 -1.31 -20.11
N GLN A 162 48.91 -1.30 -21.31
CA GLN A 162 48.01 -2.32 -21.83
C GLN A 162 48.74 -3.67 -21.91
N VAL A 163 48.16 -4.71 -21.30
CA VAL A 163 48.49 -6.12 -21.60
C VAL A 163 47.26 -6.78 -22.20
N ILE A 164 47.32 -6.99 -23.51
CA ILE A 164 46.36 -7.77 -24.29
C ILE A 164 46.67 -9.25 -24.03
N VAL A 165 45.78 -9.96 -23.33
CA VAL A 165 45.82 -11.43 -23.23
C VAL A 165 44.75 -11.99 -24.17
N GLN A 166 45.22 -12.67 -25.23
CA GLN A 166 44.39 -13.52 -26.09
C GLN A 166 43.95 -14.77 -25.33
N PRO A 167 42.67 -15.18 -25.39
CA PRO A 167 42.31 -16.56 -25.09
C PRO A 167 42.55 -17.44 -26.33
N THR A 168 43.53 -18.34 -26.19
CA THR A 168 43.76 -19.51 -27.04
C THR A 168 42.53 -20.42 -27.03
N ALA A 169 41.83 -20.51 -28.16
CA ALA A 169 40.83 -21.54 -28.41
C ALA A 169 41.54 -22.82 -28.85
N THR A 170 41.52 -23.84 -27.99
CA THR A 170 41.89 -25.21 -28.34
C THR A 170 40.73 -25.84 -29.11
N GLU A 171 40.95 -26.04 -30.40
CA GLU A 171 40.07 -26.73 -31.33
C GLU A 171 40.17 -28.24 -31.06
N GLU A 172 39.15 -28.81 -30.40
CA GLU A 172 39.00 -30.24 -30.24
C GLU A 172 38.28 -30.80 -31.48
N VAL A 173 39.05 -31.55 -32.27
CA VAL A 173 38.64 -32.32 -33.42
C VAL A 173 37.68 -33.42 -32.97
N ILE A 174 36.43 -33.36 -33.42
CA ILE A 174 35.49 -34.48 -33.34
C ILE A 174 35.02 -34.81 -34.77
N GLU A 175 35.27 -36.05 -35.17
CA GLU A 175 34.97 -36.62 -36.48
C GLU A 175 33.44 -36.68 -36.74
N PRO A 176 32.95 -36.31 -37.94
CA PRO A 176 31.59 -36.62 -38.34
C PRO A 176 31.54 -38.01 -38.99
N THR A 177 30.96 -38.97 -38.27
CA THR A 177 30.47 -40.23 -38.84
C THR A 177 29.17 -39.98 -39.59
N THR A 178 29.14 -40.45 -40.83
CA THR A 178 28.05 -40.38 -41.81
C THR A 178 26.95 -41.41 -41.54
N GLU A 179 25.69 -40.97 -41.47
CA GLU A 179 24.54 -41.76 -41.96
C GLU A 179 23.51 -40.83 -42.63
N PRO A 180 23.02 -41.16 -43.84
CA PRO A 180 22.01 -40.37 -44.54
C PRO A 180 20.60 -40.85 -44.17
N THR A 181 19.82 -40.00 -43.48
CA THR A 181 18.36 -40.16 -43.44
C THR A 181 17.74 -39.11 -44.35
N THR A 182 17.12 -39.59 -45.43
CA THR A 182 16.31 -38.82 -46.36
C THR A 182 14.97 -38.50 -45.68
N GLU A 183 14.82 -37.27 -45.18
CA GLU A 183 13.49 -36.71 -44.89
C GLU A 183 13.25 -35.45 -45.73
N THR A 184 12.10 -35.47 -46.38
CA THR A 184 11.56 -34.52 -47.33
C THR A 184 11.27 -33.17 -46.66
N PRO A 185 11.71 -32.03 -47.21
CA PRO A 185 11.36 -30.72 -46.66
C PRO A 185 9.90 -30.36 -46.97
N PRO A 186 9.15 -29.77 -46.03
CA PRO A 186 7.86 -29.16 -46.35
C PRO A 186 8.08 -27.86 -47.14
N THR A 187 7.33 -27.76 -48.24
CA THR A 187 7.14 -26.60 -49.11
C THR A 187 6.94 -25.30 -48.32
N ALA A 188 7.89 -24.37 -48.46
CA ALA A 188 7.74 -22.99 -48.01
C ALA A 188 6.84 -22.22 -49.01
N THR A 189 5.68 -21.79 -48.55
CA THR A 189 4.81 -20.86 -49.28
C THR A 189 5.40 -19.47 -49.20
N GLU A 190 5.94 -19.00 -50.32
CA GLU A 190 6.44 -17.64 -50.52
C GLU A 190 5.25 -16.66 -50.55
N ILE A 191 5.12 -15.83 -49.51
CA ILE A 191 4.14 -14.74 -49.47
C ILE A 191 4.76 -13.54 -50.20
N VAL A 192 4.35 -13.33 -51.44
CA VAL A 192 4.66 -12.12 -52.22
C VAL A 192 3.86 -10.96 -51.64
N VAL A 193 4.52 -10.08 -50.90
CA VAL A 193 3.97 -8.77 -50.48
C VAL A 193 4.13 -7.81 -51.65
N THR A 194 3.03 -7.52 -52.34
CA THR A 194 2.95 -6.45 -53.34
C THR A 194 2.96 -5.11 -52.62
N VAL A 195 4.06 -4.35 -52.76
CA VAL A 195 4.13 -2.94 -52.34
C VAL A 195 3.46 -2.09 -53.41
N GLU A 196 2.27 -1.59 -53.10
CA GLU A 196 1.53 -0.64 -53.94
C GLU A 196 2.19 0.74 -53.87
N ALA A 197 2.55 1.28 -55.03
CA ALA A 197 3.25 2.55 -55.18
C ALA A 197 2.32 3.74 -54.87
N ILE A 198 2.80 4.63 -54.01
CA ILE A 198 2.17 5.92 -53.68
C ILE A 198 2.40 6.88 -54.87
N PRO A 199 1.36 7.50 -55.46
CA PRO A 199 1.54 8.52 -56.49
C PRO A 199 2.00 9.85 -55.86
N PRO A 200 2.99 10.56 -56.44
CA PRO A 200 3.40 11.88 -56.00
C PRO A 200 2.67 12.95 -56.81
N ASP A 201 1.49 13.40 -56.38
CA ASP A 201 1.02 14.75 -56.72
C ASP A 201 -0.22 15.13 -55.90
N ALA A 202 -0.05 16.02 -54.93
CA ALA A 202 -1.14 16.77 -54.33
C ALA A 202 -0.60 18.13 -53.88
N THR A 203 -0.72 19.09 -54.80
CA THR A 203 -0.50 20.51 -54.60
C THR A 203 -1.45 20.99 -53.49
N LEU A 204 -0.91 21.56 -52.41
CA LEU A 204 -1.69 22.17 -51.34
C LEU A 204 -2.05 23.61 -51.72
N ASP A 205 -3.34 23.87 -51.95
CA ASP A 205 -3.93 25.21 -52.00
C ASP A 205 -4.05 25.78 -50.57
N PRO A 206 -3.52 26.98 -50.28
CA PRO A 206 -3.69 27.63 -48.98
C PRO A 206 -4.74 28.75 -49.06
N GLU A 207 -6.04 28.42 -49.08
CA GLU A 207 -7.07 29.41 -48.76
C GLU A 207 -8.40 28.73 -48.40
N SER A 208 -8.67 28.56 -47.10
CA SER A 208 -10.05 28.42 -46.63
C SER A 208 -10.17 28.84 -45.17
N THR A 209 -10.27 30.15 -44.98
CA THR A 209 -10.72 30.78 -43.75
C THR A 209 -12.15 30.32 -43.46
N SER A 210 -12.36 29.54 -42.40
CA SER A 210 -13.70 29.22 -41.90
C SER A 210 -13.92 29.90 -40.55
N GLU A 211 -14.82 30.86 -40.60
CA GLU A 211 -15.40 31.66 -39.54
C GLU A 211 -16.24 30.79 -38.60
N VAL A 212 -15.77 30.61 -37.35
CA VAL A 212 -16.51 29.85 -36.32
C VAL A 212 -17.44 30.81 -35.57
N THR A 213 -18.72 30.72 -35.91
CA THR A 213 -19.84 31.37 -35.23
C THR A 213 -20.08 30.71 -33.87
N ALA A 214 -20.21 31.54 -32.82
CA ALA A 214 -20.53 31.12 -31.46
C ALA A 214 -21.98 30.61 -31.34
N PRO A 215 -22.26 29.57 -30.55
CA PRO A 215 -23.64 29.20 -30.23
C PRO A 215 -24.18 30.02 -29.05
N ASP A 216 -25.26 30.74 -29.33
CA ASP A 216 -26.18 31.38 -28.38
C ASP A 216 -26.91 30.29 -27.57
N LEU A 217 -26.73 30.31 -26.25
CA LEU A 217 -27.39 29.43 -25.28
C LEU A 217 -28.39 30.25 -24.46
N SER A 218 -29.57 30.43 -25.04
CA SER A 218 -30.75 30.97 -24.36
C SER A 218 -31.82 29.88 -24.26
N LEU A 219 -31.86 29.13 -23.16
CA LEU A 219 -33.01 28.30 -22.80
C LEU A 219 -33.40 28.51 -21.33
N ASN A 220 -34.36 29.40 -21.18
CA ASN A 220 -35.14 29.70 -19.99
C ASN A 220 -36.13 28.54 -19.79
N THR A 221 -36.11 27.86 -18.63
CA THR A 221 -37.17 26.91 -18.24
C THR A 221 -37.64 27.23 -16.82
N PRO A 222 -38.94 27.44 -16.57
CA PRO A 222 -39.45 27.71 -15.23
C PRO A 222 -39.59 26.41 -14.44
N ILE A 223 -39.18 26.45 -13.17
CA ILE A 223 -39.35 25.34 -12.22
C ILE A 223 -40.74 25.51 -11.56
N GLU A 224 -41.66 24.58 -11.81
CA GLU A 224 -42.90 24.46 -11.06
C GLU A 224 -42.63 23.89 -9.66
N GLU A 225 -43.06 24.64 -8.64
CA GLU A 225 -43.05 24.24 -7.24
C GLU A 225 -44.14 23.20 -6.97
N THR A 226 -43.76 22.02 -6.48
CA THR A 226 -44.71 21.03 -5.94
C THR A 226 -44.67 21.08 -4.40
N PRO A 227 -45.78 21.32 -3.70
CA PRO A 227 -45.79 21.38 -2.24
C PRO A 227 -45.78 19.97 -1.61
N LEU A 228 -44.84 19.73 -0.70
CA LEU A 228 -44.77 18.55 0.15
C LEU A 228 -45.86 18.59 1.24
N ALA A 229 -46.73 17.58 1.23
CA ALA A 229 -47.74 17.35 2.25
C ALA A 229 -47.12 16.79 3.54
N LEU A 230 -47.53 17.36 4.68
CA LEU A 230 -47.32 16.85 6.03
C LEU A 230 -47.96 15.46 6.18
N ILE A 231 -47.23 14.51 6.74
CA ILE A 231 -47.80 13.29 7.33
C ILE A 231 -47.24 13.12 8.74
N SER A 232 -48.11 13.29 9.73
CA SER A 232 -47.87 12.98 11.14
C SER A 232 -47.80 11.47 11.39
N PRO A 233 -46.97 10.98 12.32
CA PRO A 233 -47.08 9.60 12.81
C PRO A 233 -48.08 9.52 13.97
N GLU A 234 -49.16 8.77 13.75
CA GLU A 234 -50.15 8.39 14.77
C GLU A 234 -49.61 7.24 15.63
N SER A 235 -49.71 7.46 16.94
CA SER A 235 -49.42 6.52 18.02
C SER A 235 -50.53 5.48 18.12
N THR A 236 -50.22 4.19 18.02
CA THR A 236 -51.11 3.12 18.49
C THR A 236 -50.30 2.14 19.32
N GLY A 237 -50.60 2.11 20.63
CA GLY A 237 -50.10 1.13 21.56
C GLY A 237 -50.82 -0.20 21.35
N GLU A 238 -50.04 -1.28 21.30
CA GLU A 238 -50.56 -2.64 21.29
C GLU A 238 -50.20 -3.33 22.60
N VAL A 239 -51.25 -3.82 23.25
CA VAL A 239 -51.29 -4.44 24.57
C VAL A 239 -50.94 -5.92 24.43
N LEU A 240 -49.90 -6.37 25.12
CA LEU A 240 -49.58 -7.80 25.26
C LEU A 240 -50.43 -8.43 26.38
N PRO A 241 -51.05 -9.61 26.18
CA PRO A 241 -51.61 -10.42 27.25
C PRO A 241 -50.55 -11.31 27.92
N PRO A 242 -50.75 -11.75 29.18
CA PRO A 242 -49.85 -12.66 29.86
C PRO A 242 -50.14 -14.11 29.43
N LEU A 243 -49.09 -14.83 29.03
CA LEU A 243 -49.14 -16.28 28.81
C LEU A 243 -48.42 -17.00 29.95
N ASP A 244 -49.23 -17.76 30.67
CA ASP A 244 -48.92 -18.64 31.77
C ASP A 244 -48.45 -20.02 31.24
N GLY A 245 -47.57 -20.67 32.01
CA GLY A 245 -47.39 -22.12 32.10
C GLY A 245 -46.74 -22.89 30.93
N GLY A 246 -45.73 -23.72 31.26
CA GLY A 246 -45.51 -24.95 30.50
C GLY A 246 -44.05 -25.38 30.32
N THR A 247 -43.59 -26.22 31.25
CA THR A 247 -42.42 -27.09 31.13
C THR A 247 -42.41 -27.85 29.80
N GLN A 248 -41.27 -27.87 29.09
CA GLN A 248 -40.84 -29.00 28.27
C GLN A 248 -39.35 -28.91 27.92
N ASP A 249 -38.59 -29.83 28.52
CA ASP A 249 -37.33 -30.35 28.02
C ASP A 249 -37.48 -30.77 26.55
N ALA A 250 -36.73 -30.12 25.67
CA ALA A 250 -36.48 -30.62 24.32
C ALA A 250 -35.08 -30.20 23.87
N LEU A 251 -34.23 -31.23 23.76
CA LEU A 251 -32.91 -31.24 23.14
C LEU A 251 -32.89 -30.45 21.83
N LEU A 252 -32.15 -29.35 21.77
CA LEU A 252 -31.71 -28.76 20.50
C LEU A 252 -30.37 -29.41 20.10
N PRO A 253 -30.29 -30.13 18.97
CA PRO A 253 -29.03 -30.56 18.41
C PRO A 253 -28.22 -29.33 18.00
N GLY A 254 -26.91 -29.39 18.25
CA GLY A 254 -26.00 -28.27 18.15
C GLY A 254 -26.10 -27.52 16.82
N SER A 255 -26.30 -26.22 16.93
CA SER A 255 -26.05 -25.25 15.86
C SER A 255 -24.55 -25.23 15.55
N GLY A 256 -24.11 -26.23 14.77
CA GLY A 256 -22.88 -26.13 14.01
C GLY A 256 -23.05 -24.96 13.05
N LEU A 257 -22.43 -23.83 13.36
CA LEU A 257 -22.06 -22.86 12.35
C LEU A 257 -21.02 -23.56 11.48
N GLU A 258 -21.48 -24.35 10.51
CA GLU A 258 -20.66 -24.77 9.38
C GLU A 258 -20.05 -23.48 8.82
N SER A 259 -18.74 -23.38 8.96
CA SER A 259 -17.93 -22.35 8.32
C SER A 259 -18.31 -22.36 6.84
N LEU A 260 -18.95 -21.29 6.37
CA LEU A 260 -19.18 -21.10 4.95
C LEU A 260 -17.83 -21.35 4.25
N PRO A 261 -17.76 -22.24 3.24
CA PRO A 261 -16.54 -22.47 2.51
C PRO A 261 -16.09 -21.11 1.98
N VAL A 262 -14.96 -20.63 2.48
CA VAL A 262 -14.29 -19.46 1.92
C VAL A 262 -13.92 -19.88 0.52
N ASP A 263 -14.64 -19.36 -0.47
CA ASP A 263 -14.37 -19.64 -1.88
C ASP A 263 -12.88 -19.39 -2.11
N PRO A 264 -12.12 -20.38 -2.61
CA PRO A 264 -10.69 -20.21 -2.80
C PRO A 264 -10.51 -19.02 -3.73
N GLU A 265 -9.90 -17.95 -3.22
CA GLU A 265 -9.71 -16.71 -3.95
C GLU A 265 -9.04 -17.06 -5.29
N VAL A 266 -9.82 -16.92 -6.36
CA VAL A 266 -9.42 -17.38 -7.69
C VAL A 266 -8.28 -16.49 -8.13
N VAL A 267 -7.16 -17.11 -8.52
CA VAL A 267 -6.04 -16.38 -9.11
C VAL A 267 -6.53 -15.88 -10.48
N ASN A 268 -6.91 -14.62 -10.54
CA ASN A 268 -7.60 -14.04 -11.68
C ASN A 268 -6.71 -13.90 -12.94
N ASP A 269 -5.38 -14.06 -12.79
CA ASP A 269 -4.42 -13.71 -13.84
C ASP A 269 -3.17 -14.61 -13.79
N MET A 270 -3.20 -15.69 -14.57
CA MET A 270 -2.08 -16.63 -14.71
C MET A 270 -1.09 -16.10 -15.75
N ARG A 271 0.15 -15.83 -15.33
CA ARG A 271 1.20 -15.19 -16.16
C ARG A 271 2.15 -16.17 -16.83
N GLY A 272 2.09 -17.46 -16.49
CA GLY A 272 2.86 -18.52 -17.12
C GLY A 272 3.76 -19.27 -16.14
N GLN A 273 4.96 -19.63 -16.58
CA GLN A 273 5.91 -20.43 -15.80
C GLN A 273 7.09 -19.60 -15.28
N VAL A 274 7.49 -19.88 -14.04
CA VAL A 274 8.76 -19.43 -13.45
C VAL A 274 9.77 -20.58 -13.56
N LEU A 275 10.97 -20.26 -14.05
CA LEU A 275 12.05 -21.23 -14.26
C LEU A 275 13.10 -21.06 -13.15
N ASP A 276 13.80 -22.15 -12.83
CA ASP A 276 14.86 -22.16 -11.83
C ASP A 276 15.99 -21.18 -12.19
N GLY A 277 16.39 -20.35 -11.23
CA GLY A 277 17.42 -19.32 -11.37
C GLY A 277 17.05 -18.13 -12.26
N VAL A 278 15.85 -18.10 -12.86
CA VAL A 278 15.42 -17.03 -13.77
C VAL A 278 14.53 -16.03 -13.05
N THR A 279 15.00 -14.79 -12.94
CA THR A 279 14.20 -13.68 -12.42
C THR A 279 13.20 -13.18 -13.46
N ARG A 280 11.91 -13.23 -13.13
CA ARG A 280 10.82 -12.59 -13.89
C ARG A 280 10.56 -11.21 -13.34
N ARG A 281 10.34 -10.22 -14.22
CA ARG A 281 9.93 -8.87 -13.84
C ARG A 281 8.62 -8.53 -14.51
N GLU A 282 7.63 -8.10 -13.75
CA GLU A 282 6.28 -7.87 -14.26
C GLU A 282 5.60 -6.73 -13.52
N LEU A 283 4.64 -6.09 -14.19
CA LEU A 283 3.80 -5.07 -13.56
C LEU A 283 2.54 -5.72 -12.98
N ILE A 284 2.22 -5.38 -11.74
CA ILE A 284 0.99 -5.79 -11.07
C ILE A 284 0.08 -4.60 -10.83
N ALA A 285 -1.17 -4.72 -11.25
CA ALA A 285 -2.20 -3.73 -11.00
C ALA A 285 -2.62 -3.76 -9.51
N PRO A 286 -3.06 -2.62 -8.94
CA PRO A 286 -3.46 -2.58 -7.55
C PRO A 286 -4.62 -3.56 -7.28
N TYR A 287 -4.57 -4.25 -6.13
CA TYR A 287 -5.57 -5.24 -5.69
C TYR A 287 -5.77 -6.44 -6.62
N THR A 288 -4.80 -6.74 -7.48
CA THR A 288 -4.83 -7.94 -8.33
C THR A 288 -3.93 -9.04 -7.78
N LEU A 289 -4.23 -10.29 -8.18
CA LEU A 289 -3.42 -11.47 -7.91
C LEU A 289 -2.79 -11.91 -9.22
N GLN A 290 -1.51 -12.23 -9.22
CA GLN A 290 -0.85 -12.86 -10.37
C GLN A 290 -0.32 -14.24 -10.00
N GLY A 291 -0.58 -15.21 -10.86
CA GLY A 291 -0.16 -16.60 -10.68
C GLY A 291 1.00 -16.99 -11.59
N TRP A 292 2.00 -17.65 -11.02
CA TRP A 292 3.13 -18.25 -11.74
C TRP A 292 3.23 -19.72 -11.39
N THR A 293 3.49 -20.56 -12.38
CA THR A 293 3.55 -22.02 -12.19
C THR A 293 4.96 -22.56 -12.29
N PHE A 294 5.26 -23.64 -11.56
CA PHE A 294 6.46 -24.43 -11.76
C PHE A 294 6.20 -25.89 -11.35
N SER A 295 6.97 -26.83 -11.92
CA SER A 295 6.93 -28.23 -11.51
C SER A 295 7.99 -28.51 -10.46
N GLY A 296 7.62 -29.23 -9.40
CA GLY A 296 8.52 -29.63 -8.32
C GLY A 296 8.28 -31.07 -7.85
N TYR A 297 9.28 -31.61 -7.16
CA TYR A 297 9.25 -32.95 -6.59
C TYR A 297 9.13 -32.90 -5.07
N ARG A 298 8.57 -33.95 -4.46
CA ARG A 298 8.54 -34.12 -3.01
C ARG A 298 9.95 -34.02 -2.43
N ASP A 299 10.04 -33.34 -1.29
CA ASP A 299 11.26 -33.06 -0.53
C ASP A 299 12.29 -32.18 -1.27
N GLU A 300 11.99 -31.71 -2.48
CA GLU A 300 12.79 -30.70 -3.17
C GLU A 300 12.71 -29.38 -2.40
N LYS A 301 13.87 -28.82 -2.06
CA LYS A 301 13.93 -27.52 -1.39
C LYS A 301 13.90 -26.41 -2.43
N VAL A 302 13.01 -25.46 -2.22
CA VAL A 302 12.87 -24.28 -3.07
C VAL A 302 12.93 -23.02 -2.23
N LYS A 303 13.53 -21.99 -2.82
CA LYS A 303 13.56 -20.61 -2.34
C LYS A 303 12.84 -19.74 -3.37
N ILE A 304 11.79 -19.03 -2.95
CA ILE A 304 11.00 -18.13 -3.78
C ILE A 304 11.14 -16.73 -3.21
N GLU A 305 11.71 -15.83 -3.99
CA GLU A 305 11.96 -14.44 -3.62
C GLU A 305 11.11 -13.51 -4.48
N LEU A 306 10.38 -12.62 -3.83
CA LEU A 306 9.61 -11.55 -4.46
C LEU A 306 10.15 -10.22 -3.94
N LEU A 307 10.62 -9.37 -4.84
CA LEU A 307 11.13 -8.04 -4.53
C LEU A 307 10.23 -6.99 -5.19
N ASN A 308 9.74 -6.01 -4.42
CA ASN A 308 9.13 -4.82 -4.97
C ASN A 308 10.21 -3.87 -5.49
N ILE A 309 10.18 -3.58 -6.79
CA ILE A 309 11.17 -2.71 -7.47
C ILE A 309 10.72 -1.25 -7.45
N THR A 310 9.41 -0.99 -7.57
CA THR A 310 8.89 0.38 -7.67
C THR A 310 7.73 0.60 -6.73
N GLY A 311 7.77 1.70 -6.01
CA GLY A 311 6.68 2.18 -5.17
C GLY A 311 6.84 1.78 -3.70
N GLN A 312 5.72 1.65 -3.00
CA GLN A 312 5.67 1.39 -1.55
C GLN A 312 4.68 0.27 -1.22
N GLY A 313 4.29 -0.53 -2.22
CA GLY A 313 3.46 -1.70 -2.01
C GLY A 313 4.18 -2.72 -1.15
N ASN A 314 3.45 -3.32 -0.20
CA ASN A 314 3.98 -4.41 0.59
C ASN A 314 3.76 -5.73 -0.18
N PRO A 315 4.82 -6.42 -0.62
CA PRO A 315 4.70 -7.67 -1.35
C PRO A 315 4.25 -8.80 -0.42
N SER A 316 3.51 -9.76 -0.97
CA SER A 316 3.19 -11.02 -0.27
C SER A 316 3.21 -12.18 -1.24
N LEU A 317 3.63 -13.33 -0.74
CA LEU A 317 3.74 -14.58 -1.48
C LEU A 317 2.87 -15.66 -0.87
N GLU A 318 2.29 -16.47 -1.74
CA GLU A 318 1.57 -17.67 -1.33
C GLU A 318 1.90 -18.79 -2.31
N LEU A 319 2.24 -19.96 -1.77
CA LEU A 319 2.51 -21.16 -2.55
C LEU A 319 1.31 -22.10 -2.43
N ARG A 320 0.72 -22.46 -3.57
CA ARG A 320 -0.37 -23.43 -3.67
C ARG A 320 0.10 -24.70 -4.36
N ASP A 321 -0.42 -25.84 -3.92
CA ASP A 321 -0.24 -27.13 -4.60
C ASP A 321 -1.12 -27.27 -5.84
N GLU A 322 -1.04 -28.42 -6.51
CA GLU A 322 -1.81 -28.71 -7.74
C GLU A 322 -3.32 -28.70 -7.51
N ALA A 323 -3.78 -29.02 -6.30
CA ALA A 323 -5.19 -28.94 -5.92
C ALA A 323 -5.64 -27.51 -5.57
N GLY A 324 -4.73 -26.53 -5.64
CA GLY A 324 -4.97 -25.15 -5.27
C GLY A 324 -4.96 -24.89 -3.76
N LYS A 325 -4.55 -25.87 -2.95
CA LYS A 325 -4.47 -25.73 -1.49
C LYS A 325 -3.19 -24.97 -1.13
N ILE A 326 -3.32 -24.03 -0.19
CA ILE A 326 -2.19 -23.26 0.34
C ILE A 326 -1.25 -24.20 1.11
N VAL A 327 0.00 -24.26 0.66
CA VAL A 327 1.08 -25.01 1.29
C VAL A 327 1.78 -24.14 2.33
N VAL A 328 2.13 -22.91 1.93
CA VAL A 328 2.81 -21.92 2.76
C VAL A 328 2.53 -20.53 2.22
N SER A 329 2.57 -19.53 3.09
CA SER A 329 2.38 -18.13 2.73
C SER A 329 3.32 -17.24 3.54
N ASP A 330 3.90 -16.26 2.87
CA ASP A 330 4.58 -15.13 3.50
C ASP A 330 3.73 -13.87 3.29
N ILE A 331 2.96 -13.54 4.33
CA ILE A 331 2.00 -12.45 4.35
C ILE A 331 2.35 -11.56 5.53
N ASP A 332 3.35 -10.70 5.36
CA ASP A 332 3.58 -9.63 6.32
C ASP A 332 2.64 -8.46 6.02
N LEU A 333 1.48 -8.43 6.67
CA LEU A 333 0.56 -7.28 6.58
C LEU A 333 0.89 -6.18 7.60
N THR A 334 1.97 -6.33 8.37
CA THR A 334 2.36 -5.27 9.30
C THR A 334 2.87 -4.07 8.51
N SER A 335 2.54 -2.87 8.99
CA SER A 335 2.76 -1.60 8.29
C SER A 335 4.22 -1.16 8.27
N GLY A 336 5.12 -2.05 7.86
CA GLY A 336 6.53 -1.78 7.63
C GLY A 336 6.79 -1.45 6.15
N ASN A 337 7.93 -0.81 5.91
CA ASN A 337 8.49 -0.61 4.56
C ASN A 337 9.04 -1.94 4.02
N ASN A 338 8.28 -3.03 4.13
CA ASN A 338 8.74 -4.31 3.64
C ASN A 338 8.77 -4.25 2.11
N THR A 339 9.95 -4.48 1.56
CA THR A 339 10.20 -4.44 0.12
C THR A 339 10.28 -5.82 -0.49
N ASP A 340 10.23 -6.87 0.32
CA ASP A 340 10.48 -8.24 -0.10
C ASP A 340 9.58 -9.26 0.63
N ALA A 341 9.32 -10.37 -0.04
CA ALA A 341 8.69 -11.55 0.53
C ALA A 341 9.50 -12.79 0.14
N LEU A 342 9.65 -13.73 1.07
CA LEU A 342 10.54 -14.87 0.95
C LEU A 342 9.85 -16.14 1.47
N ILE A 343 9.82 -17.17 0.62
CA ILE A 343 9.41 -18.53 1.01
C ILE A 343 10.59 -19.47 0.82
N GLU A 344 10.98 -20.18 1.87
CA GLU A 344 11.93 -21.29 1.84
C GLU A 344 11.26 -22.55 2.38
N ILE A 345 11.11 -23.58 1.54
CA ILE A 345 10.34 -24.79 1.90
C ILE A 345 10.82 -26.04 1.16
N ALA A 346 10.70 -27.20 1.79
CA ALA A 346 10.76 -28.51 1.13
C ALA A 346 9.35 -28.91 0.66
N LEU A 347 9.17 -29.16 -0.64
CA LEU A 347 7.85 -29.41 -1.22
C LEU A 347 7.21 -30.70 -0.68
N PRO A 348 5.92 -30.70 -0.32
CA PRO A 348 5.28 -31.86 0.32
C PRO A 348 4.94 -33.02 -0.64
N SER A 349 4.87 -32.75 -1.94
CA SER A 349 4.42 -33.70 -2.95
C SER A 349 5.05 -33.40 -4.31
N ASP A 350 4.98 -34.37 -5.22
CA ASP A 350 5.26 -34.10 -6.64
C ASP A 350 4.06 -33.37 -7.24
N GLY A 351 4.31 -32.45 -8.18
CA GLY A 351 3.23 -31.80 -8.93
C GLY A 351 3.57 -30.43 -9.49
N VAL A 352 2.53 -29.77 -10.00
CA VAL A 352 2.60 -28.38 -10.45
C VAL A 352 2.15 -27.47 -9.30
N TYR A 353 3.05 -26.57 -8.89
CA TYR A 353 2.80 -25.58 -7.87
C TYR A 353 2.47 -24.23 -8.50
N THR A 354 1.64 -23.44 -7.81
CA THR A 354 1.32 -22.06 -8.19
C THR A 354 1.82 -21.09 -7.13
N VAL A 355 2.73 -20.20 -7.53
CA VAL A 355 3.14 -19.03 -6.77
C VAL A 355 2.16 -17.91 -7.04
N VAL A 356 1.45 -17.46 -6.01
CA VAL A 356 0.54 -16.33 -6.07
C VAL A 356 1.26 -15.11 -5.52
N VAL A 357 1.41 -14.11 -6.39
CA VAL A 357 2.00 -12.81 -6.08
C VAL A 357 0.89 -11.82 -5.78
N ARG A 358 1.05 -11.11 -4.67
CA ARG A 358 0.18 -10.01 -4.25
C ARG A 358 1.00 -8.81 -3.87
N MET A 359 0.45 -7.63 -4.14
CA MET A 359 1.05 -6.37 -3.76
C MET A 359 -0.01 -5.49 -3.10
N ALA A 360 0.18 -5.21 -1.81
CA ALA A 360 -0.69 -4.32 -1.06
C ALA A 360 -0.38 -2.86 -1.42
N SER A 361 -0.81 -2.46 -2.62
CA SER A 361 -0.63 -1.11 -3.17
C SER A 361 -1.92 -0.59 -3.80
N VAL A 362 -2.04 0.73 -3.82
CA VAL A 362 -3.08 1.48 -4.54
C VAL A 362 -2.62 1.89 -5.93
N GLU A 363 -1.32 1.80 -6.19
CA GLU A 363 -0.67 2.11 -7.46
C GLU A 363 -0.20 0.81 -8.12
N GLN A 364 -0.05 0.84 -9.45
CA GLN A 364 0.64 -0.22 -10.17
C GLN A 364 2.09 -0.32 -9.67
N GLN A 365 2.60 -1.54 -9.50
CA GLN A 365 3.97 -1.78 -9.02
C GLN A 365 4.71 -2.70 -9.98
N LEU A 366 5.99 -2.46 -10.18
CA LEU A 366 6.92 -3.39 -10.80
C LEU A 366 7.53 -4.26 -9.71
N TYR A 367 7.48 -5.57 -9.90
CA TYR A 367 8.14 -6.52 -9.00
C TYR A 367 9.13 -7.41 -9.76
N ALA A 368 10.00 -8.07 -9.01
CA ALA A 368 10.87 -9.14 -9.49
C ALA A 368 10.60 -10.43 -8.71
N LEU A 369 10.33 -11.53 -9.39
CA LEU A 369 10.09 -12.85 -8.83
C LEU A 369 11.20 -13.81 -9.27
N THR A 370 11.83 -14.49 -8.33
CA THR A 370 12.88 -15.49 -8.60
C THR A 370 12.55 -16.79 -7.87
N LEU A 371 12.64 -17.91 -8.57
CA LEU A 371 12.62 -19.26 -7.99
C LEU A 371 14.04 -19.82 -8.04
N THR A 372 14.54 -20.35 -6.93
CA THR A 372 15.83 -21.05 -6.86
C THR A 372 15.64 -22.40 -6.18
N ARG A 373 16.10 -23.49 -6.80
CA ARG A 373 16.15 -24.83 -6.20
C ARG A 373 17.42 -24.96 -5.36
N THR A 374 17.28 -25.35 -4.11
CA THR A 374 18.41 -25.55 -3.20
C THR A 374 18.63 -27.06 -2.97
N GLN A 375 19.89 -27.47 -2.83
CA GLN A 375 20.23 -28.87 -2.56
C GLN A 375 20.14 -29.22 -1.06
#